data_AF-A0A285EEW3-F1
#
_entry.id   AF-A0A285EEW3-F1
#
_cell.length_a   1.000
_cell.length_b   1.000
_cell.length_c   1.000
_cell.angle_alpha   90.00
_cell.angle_beta   90.00
_cell.angle_gamma   90.00
#
_symmetry.space_group_name_H-M   'P 1'
#
loop_
_entity.id
_entity.type
_entity.pdbx_description
1 polymer ?
#
loop_
_entity_poly.entity_id
_entity_poly.type
_entity_poly.pdbx_seq_one_letter_code
_entity_poly.pdbx_strand_id
1 'polypeptide(L)'
;MSGRAYPQAVYTSAPRTLEGPGFGVFAHSPDWPAEVGRTRKALGALVGFTPDAGEAFGLVQRGAGRLLYRKVAARTDGFGRPGNYLVHLLWDDGDRLGLRDLLALRRTGRFLDGLDADAAPTAELPPLRVPPAERTVPALTADDVDALTPCLALLLAALADGSGACTLPRRTPSGREVADVVAAVLPRGLTADVSLTSDPQADDGDTAAVAVALGDGPAGAAAGPVDTERAGSLLAAASKGYLPPDTIGDLRALDAWLFADEWAEQDAADLTAEQVACVLGSDAAARWLTRGRNSADALTLAAAEPQVSTALRTSVRRSAAVARRVRAEVLARLLDEVFDGADGPDEAAVAVAGLTQGDLCEALAEEVRSGRRIAHLDRAAGLLVEQALSLGVRLPLLRLTDDRWELALLASRRRVVGDALEAQWRADGGWEEEHRALLGHLLVADVGWLARLEPLVPASGLPPVLRWAALRMDVAGVEKLAAAVAVGATAGQGWALREVVFGSELPARDVDAILGRSLALLLVDDGWPADLAESFARSRGAADDVPRRRRRRD
;
A
#
# COMPACT_ATOMS: atom_id res chain seq x y z
N MET A 1 25.73 6.16 30.83
CA MET A 1 26.00 5.16 29.79
C MET A 1 27.52 5.01 29.64
N SER A 2 28.09 3.79 29.68
CA SER A 2 29.55 3.63 29.50
C SER A 2 29.92 3.76 28.03
N GLY A 3 30.82 4.69 27.68
CA GLY A 3 31.28 4.87 26.30
C GLY A 3 31.95 3.63 25.71
N ARG A 4 31.90 3.49 24.38
CA ARG A 4 32.55 2.39 23.64
C ARG A 4 34.01 2.73 23.40
N ALA A 5 34.86 1.72 23.38
CA ALA A 5 36.30 1.88 23.17
C ALA A 5 36.64 1.84 21.67
N TYR A 6 37.42 2.81 21.21
CA TYR A 6 37.81 2.98 19.81
C TYR A 6 39.34 2.99 19.68
N PRO A 7 39.92 2.24 18.73
CA PRO A 7 41.35 2.31 18.46
C PRO A 7 41.78 3.74 18.15
N GLN A 8 42.90 4.17 18.74
CA GLN A 8 43.42 5.52 18.57
C GLN A 8 44.88 5.51 18.13
N ALA A 9 45.28 6.55 17.40
CA ALA A 9 46.67 6.75 17.01
C ALA A 9 47.05 8.22 17.07
N VAL A 10 48.29 8.48 17.47
CA VAL A 10 48.87 9.80 17.68
C VAL A 10 50.14 9.89 16.87
N TYR A 11 50.20 10.90 16.01
CA TYR A 11 51.32 11.17 15.11
C TYR A 11 51.87 12.56 15.35
N THR A 12 53.16 12.72 15.10
CA THR A 12 53.80 14.02 14.97
C THR A 12 54.08 14.27 13.49
N SER A 13 53.79 15.49 13.03
CA SER A 13 54.08 15.92 11.66
C SER A 13 54.74 17.27 11.65
N ALA A 14 55.72 17.47 10.76
CA ALA A 14 56.43 18.73 10.57
C ALA A 14 56.47 19.07 9.07
N PRO A 15 56.02 20.26 8.64
CA PRO A 15 55.91 20.61 7.23
C PRO A 15 57.26 20.86 6.56
N ARG A 16 58.31 21.19 7.33
CA ARG A 16 59.68 21.37 6.83
C ARG A 16 60.73 21.01 7.88
N THR A 17 61.50 19.96 7.63
CA THR A 17 62.79 19.70 8.29
C THR A 17 63.93 19.92 7.28
N LEU A 18 65.19 19.94 7.75
CA LEU A 18 66.38 20.02 6.88
C LEU A 18 66.47 18.84 5.89
N GLU A 19 65.78 17.73 6.18
CA GLU A 19 65.73 16.51 5.36
C GLU A 19 64.39 16.35 4.61
N GLY A 20 63.52 17.37 4.65
CA GLY A 20 62.16 17.34 4.09
C GLY A 20 61.05 17.31 5.15
N PRO A 21 59.77 17.23 4.77
CA PRO A 21 58.66 17.17 5.75
C PRO A 21 58.75 15.91 6.63
N GLY A 22 58.79 16.10 7.96
CA GLY A 22 58.96 15.04 8.95
C GLY A 22 57.63 14.41 9.37
N PHE A 23 57.63 13.09 9.60
CA PHE A 23 56.49 12.33 10.11
C PHE A 23 56.96 11.26 11.09
N GLY A 24 56.34 11.20 12.26
CA GLY A 24 56.64 10.21 13.29
C GLY A 24 55.37 9.63 13.91
N VAL A 25 55.33 8.32 14.09
CA VAL A 25 54.30 7.67 14.91
C VAL A 25 54.71 7.84 16.36
N PHE A 26 53.88 8.52 17.15
CA PHE A 26 54.15 8.72 18.57
C PHE A 26 53.56 7.57 19.40
N ALA A 27 52.28 7.28 19.18
CA ALA A 27 51.61 6.16 19.84
C ALA A 27 50.42 5.62 19.06
N HIS A 28 50.06 4.36 19.28
CA HIS A 28 48.85 3.77 18.70
C HIS A 28 48.30 2.64 19.56
N SER A 29 47.01 2.34 19.40
CA SER A 29 46.39 1.19 20.05
C SER A 29 46.85 -0.14 19.44
N PRO A 30 46.93 -1.23 20.22
CA PRO A 30 47.35 -2.54 19.71
C PRO A 30 46.45 -3.05 18.58
N ASP A 31 45.17 -2.70 18.63
CA ASP A 31 44.12 -3.03 17.68
C ASP A 31 43.96 -1.99 16.54
N TRP A 32 44.93 -1.08 16.37
CA TRP A 32 44.90 -0.13 15.25
C TRP A 32 44.89 -0.87 13.90
N PRO A 33 43.90 -0.63 13.04
CA PRO A 33 43.66 -1.42 11.83
C PRO A 33 44.78 -1.27 10.79
N ALA A 34 45.14 -2.39 10.16
CA ALA A 34 46.18 -2.41 9.14
C ALA A 34 45.76 -1.68 7.85
N GLU A 35 44.47 -1.69 7.52
CA GLU A 35 43.90 -1.07 6.30
C GLU A 35 43.98 0.47 6.29
N VAL A 36 43.83 1.11 7.46
CA VAL A 36 44.06 2.56 7.62
C VAL A 36 45.55 2.88 7.48
N GLY A 37 46.39 1.93 7.89
CA GLY A 37 47.84 2.05 7.84
C GLY A 37 48.41 2.99 8.91
N ARG A 38 49.74 3.08 8.92
CA ARG A 38 50.51 3.91 9.88
C ARG A 38 51.58 4.75 9.19
N THR A 39 51.64 4.70 7.86
CA THR A 39 52.65 5.41 7.09
C THR A 39 52.08 6.71 6.56
N ARG A 40 52.96 7.68 6.29
CA ARG A 40 52.57 8.91 5.60
C ARG A 40 51.86 8.65 4.26
N LYS A 41 52.26 7.59 3.54
CA LYS A 41 51.62 7.22 2.27
C LYS A 41 50.17 6.79 2.46
N ALA A 42 49.87 6.05 3.54
CA ALA A 42 48.51 5.57 3.82
C ALA A 42 47.60 6.68 4.36
N LEU A 43 48.14 7.53 5.25
CA LEU A 43 47.39 8.61 5.90
C LEU A 43 47.30 9.89 5.04
N GLY A 44 48.11 10.00 3.99
CA GLY A 44 47.99 11.01 2.94
C GLY A 44 47.89 12.44 3.47
N ALA A 45 46.83 13.14 3.05
CA ALA A 45 46.55 14.52 3.41
C ALA A 45 46.37 14.69 4.93
N LEU A 46 45.75 13.75 5.64
CA LEU A 46 45.42 13.88 7.08
C LEU A 46 46.61 14.27 7.97
N VAL A 47 47.81 13.84 7.59
CA VAL A 47 49.06 14.13 8.33
C VAL A 47 50.00 15.08 7.58
N GLY A 48 49.71 15.39 6.30
CA GLY A 48 50.64 16.03 5.36
C GLY A 48 50.63 17.56 5.28
N PHE A 49 49.60 18.25 5.78
CA PHE A 49 49.47 19.72 5.66
C PHE A 49 49.74 20.51 6.93
N THR A 50 49.77 21.83 6.77
CA THR A 50 49.90 22.81 7.85
C THR A 50 48.52 23.46 8.03
N PRO A 51 47.83 23.27 9.17
CA PRO A 51 46.56 23.96 9.43
C PRO A 51 46.73 25.48 9.44
N ASP A 52 45.90 26.19 8.68
CA ASP A 52 45.98 27.66 8.54
C ASP A 52 45.74 28.40 9.86
N ALA A 53 44.86 27.87 10.71
CA ALA A 53 44.50 28.47 12.01
C ALA A 53 45.18 27.77 13.21
N GLY A 54 46.20 26.94 12.97
CA GLY A 54 46.87 26.15 14.01
C GLY A 54 46.07 24.95 14.55
N GLU A 55 44.83 24.77 14.09
CA GLU A 55 43.99 23.59 14.32
C GLU A 55 43.31 23.18 13.01
N ALA A 56 43.29 21.89 12.73
CA ALA A 56 42.38 21.28 11.77
C ALA A 56 41.71 20.04 12.38
N PHE A 57 40.48 19.75 12.00
CA PHE A 57 39.74 18.59 12.46
C PHE A 57 38.81 18.10 11.37
N GLY A 58 38.41 16.84 11.47
CA GLY A 58 37.45 16.30 10.53
C GLY A 58 37.04 14.87 10.78
N LEU A 59 36.08 14.45 9.99
CA LEU A 59 35.54 13.10 9.85
C LEU A 59 35.67 12.73 8.39
N VAL A 60 36.32 11.62 8.09
CA VAL A 60 36.40 11.05 6.73
C VAL A 60 35.96 9.59 6.74
N GLN A 61 35.42 9.12 5.63
CA GLN A 61 35.03 7.73 5.44
C GLN A 61 36.17 6.98 4.75
N ARG A 62 36.58 5.83 5.30
CA ARG A 62 37.70 5.04 4.77
C ARG A 62 37.27 3.58 4.71
N GLY A 63 37.15 3.04 3.50
CA GLY A 63 36.73 1.64 3.34
C GLY A 63 35.37 1.39 3.99
N ALA A 64 35.32 0.49 4.97
CA ALA A 64 34.07 0.15 5.69
C ALA A 64 33.83 0.95 6.99
N GLY A 65 34.74 1.86 7.35
CA GLY A 65 34.67 2.58 8.63
C GLY A 65 34.89 4.08 8.51
N ARG A 66 34.98 4.74 9.66
CA ARG A 66 35.16 6.19 9.79
C ARG A 66 36.40 6.53 10.58
N LEU A 67 37.05 7.60 10.17
CA LEU A 67 38.24 8.13 10.82
C LEU A 67 37.99 9.57 11.25
N LEU A 68 37.99 9.79 12.57
CA LEU A 68 37.95 11.14 13.13
C LEU A 68 39.38 11.58 13.36
N TYR A 69 39.67 12.83 13.04
CA TYR A 69 40.99 13.40 13.28
C TYR A 69 40.92 14.79 13.90
N ARG A 70 41.96 15.09 14.67
CA ARG A 70 42.30 16.45 15.06
C ARG A 70 43.79 16.66 14.97
N LYS A 71 44.18 17.73 14.32
CA LYS A 71 45.54 18.19 14.11
C LYS A 71 45.72 19.55 14.77
N VAL A 72 46.64 19.67 15.70
CA VAL A 72 46.90 20.92 16.43
C VAL A 72 48.38 21.26 16.39
N ALA A 73 48.70 22.55 16.40
CA ALA A 73 50.07 23.02 16.55
C ALA A 73 50.64 22.52 17.88
N ALA A 74 51.71 21.74 17.80
CA ALA A 74 52.50 21.35 18.97
C ALA A 74 53.45 22.49 19.35
N ARG A 75 54.02 22.42 20.56
CA ARG A 75 55.08 23.34 20.97
C ARG A 75 56.23 23.33 19.97
N THR A 76 56.91 24.47 19.84
CA THR A 76 58.15 24.58 19.08
C THR A 76 59.11 23.45 19.45
N ASP A 77 59.87 22.92 18.48
CA ASP A 77 60.89 21.91 18.78
C ASP A 77 61.95 22.43 19.79
N GLY A 78 62.88 21.55 20.20
CA GLY A 78 64.00 21.93 21.06
C GLY A 78 64.93 23.01 20.48
N PHE A 79 64.70 23.44 19.23
CA PHE A 79 65.38 24.52 18.53
C PHE A 79 64.50 25.77 18.33
N GLY A 80 63.30 25.82 18.92
CA GLY A 80 62.38 26.95 18.83
C GLY A 80 61.67 27.08 17.49
N ARG A 81 61.71 26.07 16.62
CA ARG A 81 61.11 26.14 15.27
C ARG A 81 59.59 25.97 15.37
N PRO A 82 58.79 26.92 14.84
CA PRO A 82 57.37 26.74 14.68
C PRO A 82 57.08 25.70 13.58
N GLY A 83 56.05 24.88 13.78
CA GLY A 83 55.54 23.99 12.73
C GLY A 83 55.49 22.49 13.07
N ASN A 84 55.78 22.05 14.29
CA ASN A 84 55.39 20.69 14.66
C ASN A 84 53.89 20.64 14.93
N TYR A 85 53.24 19.56 14.50
CA TYR A 85 51.82 19.32 14.73
C TYR A 85 51.61 17.95 15.33
N LEU A 86 50.68 17.89 16.27
CA LEU A 86 50.14 16.64 16.82
C LEU A 86 48.89 16.28 16.03
N VAL A 87 48.80 15.05 15.53
CA VAL A 87 47.62 14.50 14.87
C VAL A 87 47.10 13.35 15.71
N HIS A 88 45.89 13.49 16.25
CA HIS A 88 45.19 12.44 16.97
C HIS A 88 44.07 11.89 16.06
N LEU A 89 44.14 10.59 15.77
CA LEU A 89 43.18 9.84 14.98
C LEU A 89 42.38 8.86 15.86
N LEU A 90 41.09 8.71 15.56
CA LEU A 90 40.21 7.71 16.15
C LEU A 90 39.53 6.91 15.03
N TRP A 91 39.61 5.60 15.13
CA TRP A 91 39.01 4.67 14.16
C TRP A 91 37.70 4.09 14.66
N ASP A 92 36.70 4.05 13.80
CA ASP A 92 35.43 3.36 14.02
C ASP A 92 35.10 2.43 12.85
N ASP A 93 35.20 1.12 13.11
CA ASP A 93 34.86 0.05 12.17
C ASP A 93 33.34 -0.18 12.06
N GLY A 94 32.55 0.36 12.99
CA GLY A 94 31.13 0.10 13.13
C GLY A 94 30.23 1.26 12.71
N ASP A 95 30.79 2.31 12.10
CA ASP A 95 30.05 3.44 11.52
C ASP A 95 29.14 4.21 12.52
N ARG A 96 29.54 4.24 13.79
CA ARG A 96 28.77 4.82 14.91
C ARG A 96 29.16 6.26 15.24
N LEU A 97 30.41 6.63 15.03
CA LEU A 97 30.95 7.97 15.25
C LEU A 97 30.56 8.86 14.07
N GLY A 98 29.86 9.95 14.36
CA GLY A 98 29.46 10.93 13.34
C GLY A 98 29.97 12.33 13.62
N LEU A 99 29.46 13.29 12.84
CA LEU A 99 29.79 14.71 12.96
C LEU A 99 29.61 15.25 14.39
N ARG A 100 28.52 14.86 15.07
CA ARG A 100 28.28 15.25 16.47
C ARG A 100 29.33 14.73 17.43
N ASP A 101 29.81 13.50 17.23
CA ASP A 101 30.81 12.89 18.12
C ASP A 101 32.17 13.58 17.93
N LEU A 102 32.56 13.88 16.69
CA LEU A 102 33.74 14.68 16.38
C LEU A 102 33.71 16.04 17.10
N LEU A 103 32.61 16.78 16.95
CA LEU A 103 32.48 18.12 17.52
C LEU A 103 32.37 18.08 19.06
N ALA A 104 31.73 17.06 19.63
CA ALA A 104 31.71 16.85 21.08
C ALA A 104 33.10 16.50 21.64
N LEU A 105 33.87 15.64 20.95
CA LEU A 105 35.23 15.29 21.35
C LEU A 105 36.17 16.51 21.33
N ARG A 106 36.02 17.37 20.31
CA ARG A 106 36.74 18.64 20.20
C ARG A 106 36.41 19.57 21.38
N ARG A 107 35.12 19.79 21.68
CA ARG A 107 34.68 20.67 22.77
C ARG A 107 35.05 20.16 24.17
N THR A 108 35.03 18.85 24.37
CA THR A 108 35.32 18.22 25.67
C THR A 108 36.82 18.07 25.96
N GLY A 109 37.69 18.44 25.03
CA GLY A 109 39.15 18.29 25.17
C GLY A 109 39.60 16.83 25.26
N ARG A 110 38.82 15.88 24.69
CA ARG A 110 39.21 14.46 24.66
C ARG A 110 40.22 14.15 23.56
N PHE A 111 40.25 14.95 22.51
CA PHE A 111 41.42 14.97 21.64
C PHE A 111 42.61 15.60 22.35
N LEU A 112 43.82 15.22 21.95
CA LEU A 112 45.02 15.75 22.57
C LEU A 112 45.26 17.18 22.05
N ASP A 113 45.49 18.11 22.95
CA ASP A 113 45.93 19.49 22.65
C ASP A 113 47.47 19.59 22.52
N GLY A 114 48.19 18.60 23.04
CA GLY A 114 49.65 18.56 23.07
C GLY A 114 50.14 17.27 23.71
N LEU A 115 51.46 17.10 23.74
CA LEU A 115 52.15 16.04 24.46
C LEU A 115 52.77 16.62 25.74
N ASP A 116 52.80 15.83 26.81
CA ASP A 116 53.54 16.19 28.01
C ASP A 116 55.04 16.28 27.71
N ALA A 117 55.75 17.13 28.45
CA ALA A 117 57.19 17.35 28.24
C ALA A 117 58.02 16.06 28.38
N ASP A 118 57.58 15.15 29.25
CA ASP A 118 58.24 13.88 29.55
C ASP A 118 57.64 12.69 28.78
N ALA A 119 56.74 12.95 27.82
CA ALA A 119 56.06 11.89 27.08
C ALA A 119 57.03 11.18 26.11
N ALA A 120 57.19 9.86 26.27
CA ALA A 120 57.98 9.02 25.38
C ALA A 120 57.08 8.30 24.35
N PRO A 121 57.56 8.07 23.10
CA PRO A 121 56.84 7.26 22.13
C PRO A 121 56.53 5.86 22.67
N THR A 122 55.33 5.34 22.44
CA THR A 122 54.88 4.06 22.98
C THR A 122 53.99 3.29 22.00
N ALA A 123 54.09 1.96 21.98
CA ALA A 123 53.23 1.10 21.17
C ALA A 123 51.94 0.65 21.89
N GLU A 124 51.70 1.14 23.12
CA GLU A 124 50.64 0.66 24.02
C GLU A 124 49.68 1.78 24.42
N LEU A 125 49.06 2.46 23.44
CA LEU A 125 48.05 3.48 23.74
C LEU A 125 46.67 2.80 23.93
N PRO A 126 46.07 2.80 25.13
CA PRO A 126 44.77 2.15 25.34
C PRO A 126 43.71 2.78 24.43
N PRO A 127 42.75 2.01 23.87
CA PRO A 127 41.66 2.57 23.07
C PRO A 127 40.88 3.68 23.80
N LEU A 128 40.50 4.74 23.06
CA LEU A 128 39.75 5.85 23.64
C LEU A 128 38.30 5.46 23.85
N ARG A 129 37.79 5.59 25.07
CA ARG A 129 36.34 5.41 25.31
C ARG A 129 35.59 6.67 24.93
N VAL A 130 34.73 6.60 23.92
CA VAL A 130 33.90 7.72 23.46
C VAL A 130 32.44 7.47 23.87
N PRO A 131 31.84 8.32 24.71
CA PRO A 131 30.40 8.31 24.92
C PRO A 131 29.69 8.86 23.67
N PRO A 132 28.51 8.33 23.31
CA PRO A 132 27.72 8.90 22.22
C PRO A 132 27.37 10.35 22.57
N ALA A 133 27.66 11.27 21.65
CA ALA A 133 27.32 12.67 21.83
C ALA A 133 25.80 12.84 21.91
N GLU A 134 25.34 13.36 23.06
CA GLU A 134 23.95 13.74 23.28
C GLU A 134 23.56 14.86 22.32
N ARG A 135 22.30 14.84 21.89
CA ARG A 135 21.75 15.88 21.04
C ARG A 135 21.24 17.01 21.92
N THR A 136 21.79 18.20 21.76
CA THR A 136 21.36 19.40 22.48
C THR A 136 20.68 20.34 21.51
N VAL A 137 19.48 20.82 21.86
CA VAL A 137 18.77 21.83 21.08
C VAL A 137 19.59 23.12 21.08
N PRO A 138 19.99 23.65 19.90
CA PRO A 138 20.68 24.92 19.85
C PRO A 138 19.72 26.06 20.18
N ALA A 139 20.14 26.98 21.04
CA ALA A 139 19.40 28.23 21.28
C ALA A 139 19.61 29.17 20.08
N LEU A 140 18.68 29.17 19.14
CA LEU A 140 18.73 29.95 17.89
C LEU A 140 17.82 31.18 17.96
N THR A 141 18.34 32.34 17.57
CA THR A 141 17.55 33.55 17.32
C THR A 141 17.00 33.57 15.88
N ALA A 142 16.11 34.52 15.56
CA ALA A 142 15.65 34.71 14.18
C ALA A 142 16.83 35.02 13.23
N ASP A 143 17.73 35.92 13.63
CA ASP A 143 18.93 36.26 12.86
C ASP A 143 19.84 35.03 12.63
N ASP A 144 19.94 34.13 13.62
CA ASP A 144 20.69 32.88 13.45
C ASP A 144 20.02 31.96 12.42
N VAL A 145 18.69 31.85 12.44
CA VAL A 145 17.93 31.05 11.45
C VAL A 145 18.17 31.58 10.04
N ASP A 146 18.06 32.89 9.84
CA ASP A 146 18.26 33.52 8.53
C ASP A 146 19.71 33.34 8.03
N ALA A 147 20.71 33.50 8.91
CA ALA A 147 22.12 33.34 8.55
C ALA A 147 22.49 31.88 8.23
N LEU A 148 21.85 30.90 8.89
CA LEU A 148 22.16 29.47 8.73
C LEU A 148 21.37 28.80 7.61
N THR A 149 20.22 29.35 7.23
CA THR A 149 19.34 28.77 6.20
C THR A 149 20.09 28.50 4.89
N PRO A 150 20.87 29.43 4.31
CA PRO A 150 21.63 29.15 3.09
C PRO A 150 22.66 28.02 3.26
N CYS A 151 23.32 27.97 4.42
CA CYS A 151 24.35 26.97 4.71
C CYS A 151 23.75 25.56 4.79
N LEU A 152 22.62 25.42 5.50
CA LEU A 152 21.93 24.16 5.64
C LEU A 152 21.26 23.73 4.33
N ALA A 153 20.72 24.66 3.56
CA ALA A 153 20.09 24.39 2.27
C ALA A 153 21.09 23.83 1.25
N LEU A 154 22.33 24.32 1.25
CA LEU A 154 23.41 23.77 0.40
C LEU A 154 23.75 22.32 0.74
N LEU A 155 23.80 21.99 2.04
CA LEU A 155 24.05 20.62 2.47
C LEU A 155 22.86 19.70 2.14
N LEU A 156 21.62 20.16 2.37
CA LEU A 156 20.42 19.40 2.01
C LEU A 156 20.32 19.16 0.49
N ALA A 157 20.73 20.13 -0.33
CA ALA A 157 20.80 19.94 -1.79
C ALA A 157 21.84 18.88 -2.18
N ALA A 158 23.04 18.90 -1.58
CA ALA A 158 24.06 17.86 -1.83
C ALA A 158 23.61 16.46 -1.37
N LEU A 159 22.87 16.38 -0.27
CA LEU A 159 22.24 15.14 0.20
C LEU A 159 21.15 14.66 -0.75
N ALA A 160 20.38 15.58 -1.36
CA ALA A 160 19.34 15.24 -2.33
C ALA A 160 19.92 14.66 -3.63
N ASP A 161 21.04 15.23 -4.09
CA ASP A 161 21.77 14.73 -5.25
C ASP A 161 22.48 13.38 -4.97
N GLY A 162 22.58 12.98 -3.70
CA GLY A 162 23.24 11.75 -3.26
C GLY A 162 24.76 11.76 -3.45
N SER A 163 25.33 12.88 -3.91
CA SER A 163 26.76 13.10 -3.99
C SER A 163 27.07 14.60 -4.10
N GLY A 164 28.23 15.03 -3.64
CA GLY A 164 28.68 16.40 -3.90
C GLY A 164 29.72 16.90 -2.91
N ALA A 165 30.19 18.13 -3.15
CA ALA A 165 31.05 18.85 -2.24
C ALA A 165 30.44 20.22 -1.94
N CYS A 166 30.40 20.62 -0.68
CA CYS A 166 29.95 21.94 -0.27
C CYS A 166 30.93 22.59 0.70
N THR A 167 31.04 23.91 0.60
CA THR A 167 31.87 24.71 1.51
C THR A 167 30.96 25.53 2.40
N LEU A 168 31.06 25.34 3.71
CA LEU A 168 30.31 26.10 4.70
C LEU A 168 31.24 27.10 5.41
N PRO A 169 30.74 28.28 5.80
CA PRO A 169 31.52 29.19 6.63
C PRO A 169 31.81 28.54 7.99
N ARG A 170 33.00 28.76 8.56
CA ARG A 170 33.32 28.28 9.92
C ARG A 170 32.39 28.86 10.97
N ARG A 171 32.04 30.14 10.82
CA ARG A 171 31.18 30.88 11.75
C ARG A 171 30.13 31.72 11.03
N THR A 172 28.97 31.89 11.66
CA THR A 172 27.98 32.89 11.27
C THR A 172 28.47 34.31 11.56
N PRO A 173 27.81 35.36 11.04
CA PRO A 173 28.08 36.75 11.43
C PRO A 173 27.91 37.01 12.95
N SER A 174 27.03 36.26 13.61
CA SER A 174 26.83 36.27 15.07
C SER A 174 27.97 35.56 15.85
N GLY A 175 28.95 34.98 15.16
CA GLY A 175 30.10 34.29 15.74
C GLY A 175 29.85 32.82 16.12
N ARG A 176 28.69 32.26 15.75
CA ARG A 176 28.31 30.88 16.07
C ARG A 176 29.01 29.89 15.14
N GLU A 177 29.49 28.77 15.66
CA GLU A 177 30.10 27.72 14.82
C GLU A 177 29.02 27.00 14.00
N VAL A 178 29.13 27.07 12.67
CA VAL A 178 28.10 26.55 11.75
C VAL A 178 28.01 25.03 11.85
N ALA A 179 29.16 24.34 11.89
CA ALA A 179 29.22 22.89 12.00
C ALA A 179 28.52 22.36 13.26
N ASP A 180 28.65 23.07 14.40
CA ASP A 180 27.97 22.70 15.64
C ASP A 180 26.46 22.75 15.51
N VAL A 181 25.92 23.79 14.86
CA VAL A 181 24.47 23.90 14.66
C VAL A 181 23.97 22.88 13.65
N VAL A 182 24.63 22.76 12.50
CA VAL A 182 24.24 21.82 11.44
C VAL A 182 24.22 20.38 11.98
N ALA A 183 25.27 19.97 12.71
CA ALA A 183 25.34 18.65 13.32
C ALA A 183 24.31 18.44 14.44
N ALA A 184 23.92 19.50 15.16
CA ALA A 184 22.87 19.43 16.18
C ALA A 184 21.46 19.34 15.58
N VAL A 185 21.23 19.99 14.45
CA VAL A 185 19.91 20.11 13.80
C VAL A 185 19.62 18.93 12.87
N LEU A 186 20.64 18.34 12.24
CA LEU A 186 20.46 17.16 11.37
C LEU A 186 20.41 15.84 12.17
N PRO A 187 19.57 14.88 11.75
CA PRO A 187 19.54 13.55 12.33
C PRO A 187 20.81 12.76 11.94
N ARG A 188 21.26 11.87 12.84
CA ARG A 188 22.48 11.06 12.65
C ARG A 188 22.43 10.23 11.37
N GLY A 189 21.29 9.60 11.09
CA GLY A 189 21.09 8.76 9.90
C GLY A 189 21.33 9.50 8.59
N LEU A 190 20.80 10.72 8.47
CA LEU A 190 20.96 11.55 7.27
C LEU A 190 22.41 12.03 7.05
N THR A 191 23.20 12.10 8.12
CA THR A 191 24.62 12.49 8.06
C THR A 191 25.58 11.30 8.05
N ALA A 192 25.09 10.09 7.74
CA ALA A 192 25.93 8.89 7.80
C ALA A 192 27.07 8.93 6.76
N ASP A 193 26.75 9.21 5.50
CA ASP A 193 27.73 9.26 4.41
C ASP A 193 28.25 10.67 4.14
N VAL A 194 28.40 11.47 5.21
CA VAL A 194 28.89 12.86 5.15
C VAL A 194 30.27 12.95 5.80
N SER A 195 31.26 13.40 5.03
CA SER A 195 32.55 13.82 5.58
C SER A 195 32.55 15.31 5.90
N LEU A 196 33.36 15.69 6.88
CA LEU A 196 33.54 17.08 7.31
C LEU A 196 35.03 17.34 7.50
N THR A 197 35.54 18.40 6.89
CA THR A 197 36.91 18.86 7.09
C THR A 197 36.92 20.35 7.42
N SER A 198 37.70 20.76 8.42
CA SER A 198 37.83 22.18 8.76
C SER A 198 38.82 22.93 7.87
N ASP A 199 39.56 22.21 7.02
CA ASP A 199 40.60 22.74 6.14
C ASP A 199 40.39 22.09 4.76
N PRO A 200 40.37 22.86 3.65
CA PRO A 200 39.88 22.40 2.34
C PRO A 200 40.79 21.39 1.62
N GLN A 201 41.80 20.83 2.28
CA GLN A 201 42.69 19.88 1.63
C GLN A 201 41.94 18.56 1.35
N ALA A 202 41.80 18.23 0.06
CA ALA A 202 41.19 16.99 -0.39
C ALA A 202 41.98 15.79 0.14
N ASP A 203 41.26 14.83 0.70
CA ASP A 203 41.80 13.53 1.08
C ASP A 203 41.43 12.49 0.02
N ASP A 204 42.37 12.11 -0.83
CA ASP A 204 42.16 11.19 -1.96
C ASP A 204 41.59 9.81 -1.55
N GLY A 205 41.61 9.48 -0.27
CA GLY A 205 41.04 8.23 0.24
C GLY A 205 39.68 8.35 0.91
N ASP A 206 39.08 9.53 0.99
CA ASP A 206 37.73 9.72 1.52
C ASP A 206 36.68 9.18 0.53
N THR A 207 35.83 8.29 1.01
CA THR A 207 34.79 7.63 0.19
C THR A 207 33.38 8.12 0.53
N ALA A 208 33.24 9.19 1.32
CA ALA A 208 31.95 9.76 1.64
C ALA A 208 31.22 10.27 0.39
N ALA A 209 29.90 10.11 0.35
CA ALA A 209 29.09 10.58 -0.76
C ALA A 209 29.07 12.12 -0.82
N VAL A 210 28.99 12.76 0.35
CA VAL A 210 28.93 14.22 0.47
C VAL A 210 30.12 14.72 1.30
N ALA A 211 30.94 15.59 0.71
CA ALA A 211 32.09 16.21 1.37
C ALA A 211 31.80 17.65 1.80
N VAL A 212 31.97 17.96 3.08
CA VAL A 212 31.76 19.29 3.65
C VAL A 212 33.08 19.90 4.07
N ALA A 213 33.48 21.02 3.47
CA ALA A 213 34.65 21.79 3.88
C ALA A 213 34.24 23.05 4.67
N LEU A 214 34.92 23.37 5.76
CA LEU A 214 34.71 24.62 6.50
C LEU A 214 35.74 25.68 6.07
N GLY A 215 35.28 26.80 5.56
CA GLY A 215 36.13 27.92 5.12
C GLY A 215 35.83 29.23 5.84
N ASP A 216 36.71 30.22 5.68
CA ASP A 216 36.52 31.58 6.20
C ASP A 216 35.69 32.48 5.25
N GLY A 217 35.34 31.96 4.06
CA GLY A 217 34.50 32.64 3.07
C GLY A 217 33.01 32.34 3.21
N PRO A 218 32.14 33.04 2.45
CA PRO A 218 30.72 32.71 2.39
C PRO A 218 30.51 31.27 1.88
N ALA A 219 29.34 30.71 2.15
CA ALA A 219 29.01 29.38 1.70
C ALA A 219 29.15 29.28 0.16
N GLY A 220 29.87 28.27 -0.32
CA GLY A 220 30.10 28.04 -1.74
C GLY A 220 28.84 27.54 -2.45
N ALA A 221 28.63 27.94 -3.71
CA ALA A 221 27.44 27.54 -4.46
C ALA A 221 27.45 26.03 -4.77
N ALA A 222 26.36 25.34 -4.43
CA ALA A 222 26.06 24.02 -4.98
C ALA A 222 25.66 24.14 -6.45
N ALA A 223 25.85 23.09 -7.24
CA ALA A 223 25.50 23.06 -8.66
C ALA A 223 23.97 22.95 -8.91
N GLY A 224 23.17 22.77 -7.86
CA GLY A 224 21.71 22.51 -7.94
C GLY A 224 20.83 23.57 -7.27
N PRO A 225 19.49 23.42 -7.37
CA PRO A 225 18.54 24.28 -6.69
C PRO A 225 18.73 24.21 -5.17
N VAL A 226 18.83 25.38 -4.52
CA VAL A 226 19.05 25.50 -3.08
C VAL A 226 17.73 25.31 -2.35
N ASP A 227 17.70 24.36 -1.41
CA ASP A 227 16.49 23.99 -0.67
C ASP A 227 16.31 24.82 0.61
N THR A 228 15.93 26.09 0.42
CA THR A 228 15.80 27.06 1.50
C THR A 228 14.56 26.82 2.37
N GLU A 229 13.50 26.23 1.82
CA GLU A 229 12.25 25.97 2.54
C GLU A 229 12.44 24.87 3.60
N ARG A 230 13.03 23.73 3.23
CA ARG A 230 13.34 22.64 4.16
C ARG A 230 14.34 23.09 5.22
N ALA A 231 15.39 23.81 4.81
CA ALA A 231 16.40 24.34 5.72
C ALA A 231 15.79 25.31 6.75
N GLY A 232 15.00 26.28 6.27
CA GLY A 232 14.35 27.27 7.12
C GLY A 232 13.37 26.62 8.10
N SER A 233 12.56 25.68 7.62
CA SER A 233 11.59 24.95 8.45
C SER A 233 12.26 24.09 9.52
N LEU A 234 13.35 23.41 9.18
CA LEU A 234 14.12 22.61 10.12
C LEU A 234 14.80 23.47 11.20
N LEU A 235 15.37 24.63 10.83
CA LEU A 235 15.95 25.58 11.78
C LEU A 235 14.88 26.25 12.66
N ALA A 236 13.71 26.56 12.10
CA ALA A 236 12.57 27.10 12.83
C ALA A 236 11.97 26.09 13.81
N ALA A 237 11.97 24.79 13.48
CA ALA A 237 11.59 23.73 14.41
C ALA A 237 12.61 23.63 15.56
N ALA A 238 13.90 23.68 15.23
CA ALA A 238 14.99 23.64 16.22
C ALA A 238 14.93 24.84 17.18
N SER A 239 14.64 26.05 16.70
CA SER A 239 14.50 27.24 17.55
C SER A 239 13.33 27.15 18.54
N LYS A 240 12.31 26.33 18.21
CA LYS A 240 11.15 26.02 19.07
C LYS A 240 11.38 24.81 19.99
N GLY A 241 12.55 24.16 19.93
CA GLY A 241 12.87 23.01 20.76
C GLY A 241 12.58 21.64 20.14
N TYR A 242 12.19 21.59 18.86
CA TYR A 242 11.85 20.33 18.18
C TYR A 242 12.97 19.90 17.24
N LEU A 243 13.39 18.64 17.34
CA LEU A 243 14.44 18.06 16.51
C LEU A 243 13.95 16.74 15.89
N PRO A 244 14.30 16.45 14.62
CA PRO A 244 13.93 15.20 13.96
C PRO A 244 14.55 13.99 14.67
N PRO A 245 13.90 12.82 14.73
CA PRO A 245 14.52 11.61 15.28
C PRO A 245 15.84 11.23 14.57
N ASP A 246 16.82 10.73 15.32
CA ASP A 246 18.13 10.33 14.78
C ASP A 246 18.07 9.15 13.80
N THR A 247 16.96 8.42 13.78
CA THR A 247 16.67 7.31 12.86
C THR A 247 16.29 7.76 11.45
N ILE A 248 16.03 9.05 11.23
CA ILE A 248 15.75 9.58 9.89
C ILE A 248 17.03 9.52 9.05
N GLY A 249 17.00 8.70 8.00
CA GLY A 249 18.14 8.40 7.12
C GLY A 249 18.05 9.01 5.72
N ASP A 250 16.89 9.52 5.32
CA ASP A 250 16.67 10.10 4.00
C ASP A 250 15.82 11.38 4.07
N LEU A 251 15.85 12.18 3.00
CA LEU A 251 15.15 13.46 2.94
C LEU A 251 13.63 13.31 2.91
N ARG A 252 13.11 12.20 2.39
CA ARG A 252 11.67 11.94 2.34
C ARG A 252 11.10 11.74 3.75
N ALA A 253 11.81 11.01 4.61
CA ALA A 253 11.45 10.84 6.00
C ALA A 253 11.61 12.16 6.78
N LEU A 254 12.58 13.01 6.41
CA LEU A 254 12.70 14.36 6.96
C LEU A 254 11.51 15.24 6.57
N ASP A 255 11.09 15.20 5.30
CA ASP A 255 9.91 15.92 4.81
C ASP A 255 8.63 15.48 5.49
N ALA A 256 8.44 14.17 5.66
CA ALA A 256 7.30 13.65 6.41
C ALA A 256 7.29 14.13 7.87
N TRP A 257 8.47 14.38 8.48
CA TRP A 257 8.55 14.95 9.82
C TRP A 257 8.28 16.46 9.83
N LEU A 258 8.72 17.20 8.81
CA LEU A 258 8.58 18.66 8.73
C LEU A 258 7.18 19.10 8.31
N PHE A 259 6.62 18.47 7.28
CA PHE A 259 5.51 19.04 6.50
C PHE A 259 4.26 18.17 6.47
N ALA A 260 4.30 16.94 6.97
CA ALA A 260 3.14 16.04 6.83
C ALA A 260 1.88 16.55 7.52
N ASP A 261 2.00 17.29 8.63
CA ASP A 261 0.84 17.90 9.28
C ASP A 261 0.20 18.99 8.41
N GLU A 262 1.01 19.82 7.74
CA GLU A 262 0.54 20.86 6.83
C GLU A 262 -0.08 20.27 5.57
N TRP A 263 0.57 19.26 4.97
CA TRP A 263 0.00 18.54 3.83
C TRP A 263 -1.27 17.77 4.20
N ALA A 264 -1.38 17.28 5.44
CA ALA A 264 -2.59 16.62 5.92
C ALA A 264 -3.80 17.57 6.07
N GLU A 265 -3.62 18.89 5.97
CA GLU A 265 -4.72 19.85 5.88
C GLU A 265 -5.21 20.07 4.43
N GLN A 266 -4.53 19.50 3.43
CA GLN A 266 -4.84 19.61 2.00
C GLN A 266 -5.44 18.31 1.44
N ASP A 267 -6.30 18.44 0.43
CA ASP A 267 -6.95 17.28 -0.19
C ASP A 267 -5.95 16.55 -1.09
N ALA A 268 -6.16 15.25 -1.27
CA ALA A 268 -5.24 14.41 -2.07
C ALA A 268 -5.06 14.92 -3.50
N ALA A 269 -6.06 15.58 -4.07
CA ALA A 269 -6.02 16.17 -5.40
C ALA A 269 -5.06 17.36 -5.54
N ASP A 270 -4.76 18.05 -4.43
CA ASP A 270 -3.87 19.22 -4.41
C ASP A 270 -2.41 18.85 -4.10
N LEU A 271 -2.16 17.59 -3.73
CA LEU A 271 -0.86 17.09 -3.34
C LEU A 271 -0.18 16.30 -4.47
N THR A 272 1.15 16.37 -4.51
CA THR A 272 1.94 15.47 -5.36
C THR A 272 1.93 14.04 -4.80
N ALA A 273 2.24 13.05 -5.63
CA ALA A 273 2.31 11.65 -5.19
C ALA A 273 3.33 11.44 -4.04
N GLU A 274 4.42 12.19 -4.06
CA GLU A 274 5.45 12.14 -3.03
C GLU A 274 4.92 12.70 -1.70
N GLN A 275 4.22 13.85 -1.74
CA GLN A 275 3.57 14.44 -0.58
C GLN A 275 2.50 13.52 0.01
N VAL A 276 1.64 12.93 -0.82
CA VAL A 276 0.65 11.92 -0.38
C VAL A 276 1.34 10.76 0.33
N ALA A 277 2.45 10.26 -0.23
CA ALA A 277 3.18 9.16 0.35
C ALA A 277 3.85 9.53 1.70
N CYS A 278 4.26 10.79 1.87
CA CYS A 278 4.75 11.33 3.15
C CYS A 278 3.61 11.45 4.18
N VAL A 279 2.44 11.98 3.81
CA VAL A 279 1.27 12.05 4.70
C VAL A 279 0.86 10.65 5.16
N LEU A 280 0.79 9.67 4.25
CA LEU A 280 0.50 8.27 4.59
C LEU A 280 1.55 7.63 5.51
N GLY A 281 2.82 8.05 5.37
CA GLY A 281 3.94 7.64 6.21
C GLY A 281 3.98 8.30 7.59
N SER A 282 3.22 9.37 7.82
CA SER A 282 3.15 10.11 9.09
C SER A 282 2.05 9.61 10.03
N ASP A 283 2.02 10.12 11.26
CA ASP A 283 0.94 9.84 12.21
C ASP A 283 -0.39 10.53 11.82
N ALA A 284 -0.35 11.52 10.92
CA ALA A 284 -1.54 12.21 10.41
C ALA A 284 -2.36 11.36 9.41
N ALA A 285 -1.81 10.26 8.89
CA ALA A 285 -2.46 9.41 7.88
C ALA A 285 -3.89 8.99 8.25
N ALA A 286 -4.11 8.62 9.52
CA ALA A 286 -5.41 8.15 10.00
C ALA A 286 -6.47 9.25 9.94
N ARG A 287 -6.16 10.48 10.38
CA ARG A 287 -7.10 11.61 10.32
C ARG A 287 -7.33 12.04 8.86
N TRP A 288 -6.26 12.09 8.08
CA TRP A 288 -6.29 12.56 6.70
C TRP A 288 -7.18 11.69 5.80
N LEU A 289 -7.09 10.36 5.91
CA LEU A 289 -7.89 9.41 5.13
C LEU A 289 -9.39 9.42 5.47
N THR A 290 -9.78 9.99 6.61
CA THR A 290 -11.20 10.15 6.97
C THR A 290 -11.84 11.40 6.38
N ARG A 291 -11.03 12.30 5.83
CA ARG A 291 -11.50 13.56 5.29
C ARG A 291 -11.83 13.44 3.80
N GLY A 292 -13.02 13.89 3.43
CA GLY A 292 -13.43 14.02 2.03
C GLY A 292 -13.21 12.72 1.23
N ARG A 293 -12.57 12.86 0.07
CA ARG A 293 -12.28 11.75 -0.85
C ARG A 293 -10.85 11.21 -0.74
N ASN A 294 -10.08 11.62 0.27
CA ASN A 294 -8.66 11.29 0.38
C ASN A 294 -8.39 9.77 0.39
N SER A 295 -9.29 8.96 0.96
CA SER A 295 -9.19 7.49 0.89
C SER A 295 -9.31 6.95 -0.53
N ALA A 296 -10.31 7.41 -1.28
CA ALA A 296 -10.56 7.00 -2.66
C ALA A 296 -9.42 7.47 -3.58
N ASP A 297 -9.00 8.72 -3.42
CA ASP A 297 -7.96 9.35 -4.24
C ASP A 297 -6.59 8.72 -3.96
N ALA A 298 -6.25 8.44 -2.69
CA ALA A 298 -5.02 7.74 -2.34
C ALA A 298 -4.98 6.30 -2.89
N LEU A 299 -6.11 5.59 -2.90
CA LEU A 299 -6.19 4.24 -3.50
C LEU A 299 -6.02 4.29 -5.02
N THR A 300 -6.65 5.27 -5.67
CA THR A 300 -6.52 5.49 -7.12
C THR A 300 -5.08 5.85 -7.49
N LEU A 301 -4.45 6.75 -6.73
CA LEU A 301 -3.07 7.14 -6.93
C LEU A 301 -2.11 5.97 -6.66
N ALA A 302 -2.39 5.13 -5.66
CA ALA A 302 -1.60 3.93 -5.37
C ALA A 302 -1.59 2.90 -6.51
N ALA A 303 -2.57 2.92 -7.42
CA ALA A 303 -2.57 2.08 -8.61
C ALA A 303 -1.55 2.53 -9.66
N ALA A 304 -1.32 3.84 -9.76
CA ALA A 304 -0.35 4.43 -10.70
C ALA A 304 1.05 4.62 -10.10
N GLU A 305 1.15 4.86 -8.78
CA GLU A 305 2.36 5.33 -8.11
C GLU A 305 2.89 4.31 -7.08
N PRO A 306 3.99 3.58 -7.36
CA PRO A 306 4.52 2.53 -6.48
C PRO A 306 4.89 3.01 -5.07
N GLN A 307 5.34 4.27 -4.97
CA GLN A 307 5.70 4.93 -3.72
C GLN A 307 4.51 5.18 -2.79
N VAL A 308 3.35 5.53 -3.37
CA VAL A 308 2.08 5.70 -2.63
C VAL A 308 1.55 4.34 -2.21
N SER A 309 1.60 3.33 -3.09
CA SER A 309 1.24 1.95 -2.77
C SER A 309 2.04 1.39 -1.58
N THR A 310 3.35 1.62 -1.57
CA THR A 310 4.24 1.18 -0.50
C THR A 310 3.96 1.91 0.82
N ALA A 311 3.74 3.23 0.76
CA ALA A 311 3.38 4.03 1.93
C ALA A 311 2.02 3.60 2.51
N LEU A 312 1.02 3.38 1.66
CA LEU A 312 -0.31 2.93 2.09
C LEU A 312 -0.26 1.56 2.77
N ARG A 313 0.46 0.58 2.18
CA ARG A 313 0.68 -0.75 2.81
C ARG A 313 1.35 -0.64 4.17
N THR A 314 2.37 0.22 4.27
CA THR A 314 3.08 0.44 5.52
C THR A 314 2.16 1.08 6.57
N SER A 315 1.35 2.04 6.16
CA SER A 315 0.37 2.71 7.01
C SER A 315 -0.73 1.77 7.51
N VAL A 316 -1.27 0.91 6.63
CA VAL A 316 -2.25 -0.15 6.99
C VAL A 316 -1.67 -1.13 8.01
N ARG A 317 -0.41 -1.55 7.85
CA ARG A 317 0.27 -2.44 8.82
C ARG A 317 0.52 -1.77 10.16
N ARG A 318 0.81 -0.47 10.15
CA ARG A 318 1.12 0.32 11.36
C ARG A 318 -0.14 0.74 12.14
N SER A 319 -1.25 1.01 11.46
CA SER A 319 -2.45 1.62 12.06
C SER A 319 -3.74 0.87 11.71
N ALA A 320 -4.41 0.34 12.73
CA ALA A 320 -5.73 -0.31 12.59
C ALA A 320 -6.83 0.65 12.13
N ALA A 321 -6.72 1.96 12.43
CA ALA A 321 -7.66 2.96 11.93
C ALA A 321 -7.54 3.14 10.41
N VAL A 322 -6.31 3.21 9.89
CA VAL A 322 -6.04 3.26 8.45
C VAL A 322 -6.53 1.97 7.77
N ALA A 323 -6.22 0.81 8.34
CA ALA A 323 -6.68 -0.48 7.83
C ALA A 323 -8.21 -0.53 7.69
N ARG A 324 -8.96 -0.15 8.73
CA ARG A 324 -10.43 -0.11 8.68
C ARG A 324 -10.95 0.86 7.63
N ARG A 325 -10.33 2.04 7.48
CA ARG A 325 -10.77 3.04 6.50
C ARG A 325 -10.55 2.56 5.07
N VAL A 326 -9.36 2.05 4.76
CA VAL A 326 -9.04 1.48 3.44
C VAL A 326 -9.98 0.32 3.12
N ARG A 327 -10.21 -0.57 4.09
CA ARG A 327 -11.08 -1.73 3.92
C ARG A 327 -12.53 -1.35 3.67
N ALA A 328 -13.05 -0.33 4.35
CA ALA A 328 -14.39 0.21 4.11
C ALA A 328 -14.51 0.85 2.72
N GLU A 329 -13.52 1.61 2.28
CA GLU A 329 -13.50 2.26 0.97
C GLU A 329 -13.48 1.24 -0.17
N VAL A 330 -12.59 0.24 -0.09
CA VAL A 330 -12.50 -0.82 -1.11
C VAL A 330 -13.77 -1.67 -1.13
N LEU A 331 -14.33 -1.99 0.04
CA LEU A 331 -15.58 -2.74 0.13
C LEU A 331 -16.75 -1.96 -0.51
N ALA A 332 -16.86 -0.66 -0.24
CA ALA A 332 -17.88 0.18 -0.86
C ALA A 332 -17.78 0.16 -2.39
N ARG A 333 -16.57 0.32 -2.94
CA ARG A 333 -16.34 0.24 -4.40
C ARG A 333 -16.68 -1.13 -5.01
N LEU A 334 -16.37 -2.22 -4.32
CA LEU A 334 -16.76 -3.57 -4.76
C LEU A 334 -18.29 -3.75 -4.73
N LEU A 335 -18.98 -3.18 -3.75
CA LEU A 335 -20.43 -3.20 -3.70
C LEU A 335 -21.02 -2.34 -4.84
N ASP A 336 -20.46 -1.17 -5.12
CA ASP A 336 -20.90 -0.34 -6.24
C ASP A 336 -20.70 -1.01 -7.60
N GLU A 337 -19.62 -1.78 -7.78
CA GLU A 337 -19.42 -2.64 -8.95
C GLU A 337 -20.52 -3.71 -9.05
N VAL A 338 -20.80 -4.42 -7.96
CA VAL A 338 -21.81 -5.51 -7.95
C VAL A 338 -23.23 -4.99 -8.13
N PHE A 339 -23.59 -3.89 -7.48
CA PHE A 339 -24.96 -3.39 -7.45
C PHE A 339 -25.27 -2.47 -8.64
N ASP A 340 -24.33 -1.60 -9.01
CA ASP A 340 -24.56 -0.52 -9.97
C ASP A 340 -23.78 -0.71 -11.28
N GLY A 341 -22.91 -1.74 -11.39
CA GLY A 341 -22.06 -1.96 -12.55
C GLY A 341 -20.96 -0.90 -12.71
N ALA A 342 -20.60 -0.21 -11.62
CA ALA A 342 -19.52 0.78 -11.61
C ALA A 342 -18.14 0.12 -11.78
N ASP A 343 -17.12 0.91 -12.12
CA ASP A 343 -15.75 0.43 -12.16
C ASP A 343 -15.26 0.04 -10.76
N GLY A 344 -14.94 -1.25 -10.61
CA GLY A 344 -14.39 -1.82 -9.39
C GLY A 344 -13.06 -1.19 -8.94
N PRO A 345 -12.63 -1.47 -7.70
CA PRO A 345 -11.29 -1.09 -7.26
C PRO A 345 -10.22 -1.94 -7.95
N ASP A 346 -9.03 -1.38 -8.14
CA ASP A 346 -7.88 -2.12 -8.66
C ASP A 346 -7.52 -3.35 -7.80
N GLU A 347 -7.01 -4.42 -8.41
CA GLU A 347 -6.59 -5.63 -7.69
C GLU A 347 -5.57 -5.35 -6.57
N ALA A 348 -4.69 -4.38 -6.80
CA ALA A 348 -3.73 -3.93 -5.80
C ALA A 348 -4.41 -3.30 -4.58
N ALA A 349 -5.51 -2.55 -4.77
CA ALA A 349 -6.30 -1.98 -3.69
C ALA A 349 -7.00 -3.07 -2.86
N VAL A 350 -7.55 -4.09 -3.52
CA VAL A 350 -8.14 -5.27 -2.86
C VAL A 350 -7.11 -6.00 -2.00
N ALA A 351 -5.90 -6.20 -2.54
CA ALA A 351 -4.79 -6.84 -1.81
C ALA A 351 -4.34 -6.01 -0.59
N VAL A 352 -4.34 -4.67 -0.69
CA VAL A 352 -4.00 -3.79 0.44
C VAL A 352 -5.08 -3.79 1.52
N ALA A 353 -6.35 -3.83 1.13
CA ALA A 353 -7.48 -3.84 2.06
C ALA A 353 -7.58 -5.13 2.87
N GLY A 354 -7.00 -6.24 2.39
CA GLY A 354 -7.08 -7.53 3.07
C GLY A 354 -8.53 -8.01 3.21
N LEU A 355 -9.37 -7.74 2.21
CA LEU A 355 -10.74 -8.23 2.17
C LEU A 355 -10.75 -9.72 1.86
N THR A 356 -11.53 -10.46 2.63
CA THR A 356 -11.84 -11.85 2.35
C THR A 356 -13.14 -11.94 1.55
N GLN A 357 -13.34 -13.07 0.89
CA GLN A 357 -14.60 -13.36 0.21
C GLN A 357 -15.79 -13.36 1.18
N GLY A 358 -15.59 -13.80 2.43
CA GLY A 358 -16.63 -13.77 3.46
C GLY A 358 -17.10 -12.35 3.78
N ASP A 359 -16.16 -11.39 3.83
CA ASP A 359 -16.48 -9.98 4.09
C ASP A 359 -17.38 -9.38 3.01
N LEU A 360 -17.07 -9.68 1.74
CA LEU A 360 -17.89 -9.23 0.61
C LEU A 360 -19.27 -9.90 0.63
N CYS A 361 -19.36 -11.19 0.96
CA CYS A 361 -20.63 -11.92 1.04
C CYS A 361 -21.53 -11.39 2.17
N GLU A 362 -20.96 -11.11 3.34
CA GLU A 362 -21.69 -10.53 4.48
C GLU A 362 -22.18 -9.12 4.16
N ALA A 363 -21.33 -8.30 3.55
CA ALA A 363 -21.69 -6.94 3.14
C ALA A 363 -22.75 -6.92 2.05
N LEU A 364 -22.65 -7.82 1.06
CA LEU A 364 -23.70 -8.03 0.05
C LEU A 364 -25.04 -8.31 0.74
N ALA A 365 -25.08 -9.24 1.69
CA ALA A 365 -26.31 -9.56 2.39
C ALA A 365 -26.85 -8.40 3.23
N GLU A 366 -25.98 -7.55 3.80
CA GLU A 366 -26.39 -6.32 4.49
C GLU A 366 -27.07 -5.33 3.53
N GLU A 367 -26.46 -5.07 2.38
CA GLU A 367 -27.01 -4.15 1.37
C GLU A 367 -28.35 -4.63 0.80
N VAL A 368 -28.50 -5.94 0.53
CA VAL A 368 -29.80 -6.46 0.06
C VAL A 368 -30.87 -6.33 1.17
N ARG A 369 -30.48 -6.54 2.43
CA ARG A 369 -31.37 -6.36 3.59
C ARG A 369 -31.74 -4.89 3.83
N SER A 370 -30.82 -3.96 3.57
CA SER A 370 -31.05 -2.51 3.65
C SER A 370 -31.95 -2.01 2.52
N GLY A 371 -32.05 -2.75 1.42
CA GLY A 371 -32.97 -2.50 0.32
C GLY A 371 -32.31 -2.26 -1.03
N ARG A 372 -30.97 -2.30 -1.10
CA ARG A 372 -30.25 -2.20 -2.38
C ARG A 372 -30.54 -3.43 -3.26
N ARG A 373 -30.56 -3.24 -4.58
CA ARG A 373 -30.92 -4.27 -5.58
C ARG A 373 -29.82 -4.37 -6.62
N ILE A 374 -29.38 -5.58 -6.93
CA ILE A 374 -28.39 -5.82 -8.01
C ILE A 374 -29.06 -5.48 -9.34
N ALA A 375 -28.49 -4.55 -10.09
CA ALA A 375 -29.01 -4.15 -11.40
C ALA A 375 -28.97 -5.29 -12.41
N HIS A 376 -27.88 -6.06 -12.43
CA HIS A 376 -27.67 -7.19 -13.34
C HIS A 376 -26.99 -8.38 -12.64
N LEU A 377 -27.61 -9.56 -12.66
CA LEU A 377 -27.04 -10.82 -12.20
C LEU A 377 -26.20 -11.46 -13.30
N ASP A 378 -25.08 -10.81 -13.61
CA ASP A 378 -24.09 -11.36 -14.52
C ASP A 378 -23.41 -12.63 -13.96
N ARG A 379 -22.43 -13.16 -14.69
CA ARG A 379 -21.71 -14.36 -14.25
C ARG A 379 -20.98 -14.15 -12.92
N ALA A 380 -20.44 -12.97 -12.66
CA ALA A 380 -19.65 -12.69 -11.46
C ALA A 380 -20.56 -12.48 -10.24
N ALA A 381 -21.58 -11.64 -10.35
CA ALA A 381 -22.60 -11.44 -9.33
C ALA A 381 -23.31 -12.76 -8.99
N GLY A 382 -23.66 -13.57 -10.00
CA GLY A 382 -24.25 -14.89 -9.80
C GLY A 382 -23.33 -15.86 -9.03
N LEU A 383 -22.02 -15.84 -9.29
CA LEU A 383 -21.05 -16.63 -8.53
C LEU A 383 -20.93 -16.13 -7.08
N LEU A 384 -20.93 -14.82 -6.85
CA LEU A 384 -20.89 -14.24 -5.51
C LEU A 384 -22.12 -14.63 -4.69
N VAL A 385 -23.31 -14.64 -5.30
CA VAL A 385 -24.57 -15.09 -4.68
C VAL A 385 -24.48 -16.57 -4.28
N GLU A 386 -24.02 -17.43 -5.20
CA GLU A 386 -23.82 -18.86 -4.93
C GLU A 386 -22.82 -19.07 -3.78
N GLN A 387 -21.74 -18.30 -3.76
CA GLN A 387 -20.72 -18.35 -2.72
C GLN A 387 -21.24 -17.88 -1.36
N ALA A 388 -21.98 -16.77 -1.31
CA ALA A 388 -22.58 -16.26 -0.08
C ALA A 388 -23.47 -17.33 0.58
N LEU A 389 -24.34 -17.96 -0.21
CA LEU A 389 -25.20 -19.04 0.26
C LEU A 389 -24.39 -20.28 0.69
N SER A 390 -23.33 -20.62 -0.05
CA SER A 390 -22.45 -21.76 0.28
C SER A 390 -21.68 -21.55 1.59
N LEU A 391 -21.36 -20.29 1.93
CA LEU A 391 -20.77 -19.89 3.20
C LEU A 391 -21.78 -19.82 4.36
N GLY A 392 -23.07 -20.06 4.09
CA GLY A 392 -24.13 -19.98 5.09
C GLY A 392 -24.64 -18.56 5.36
N VAL A 393 -24.26 -17.58 4.54
CA VAL A 393 -24.78 -16.21 4.65
C VAL A 393 -26.25 -16.19 4.21
N ARG A 394 -27.12 -15.62 5.06
CA ARG A 394 -28.55 -15.49 4.76
C ARG A 394 -28.78 -14.31 3.82
N LEU A 395 -28.94 -14.61 2.53
CA LEU A 395 -29.19 -13.62 1.48
C LEU A 395 -30.68 -13.63 1.07
N PRO A 396 -31.44 -12.53 1.21
CA PRO A 396 -32.85 -12.50 0.82
C PRO A 396 -33.00 -12.47 -0.71
N LEU A 397 -33.17 -13.65 -1.33
CA LEU A 397 -33.13 -13.83 -2.78
C LEU A 397 -34.29 -13.18 -3.52
N LEU A 398 -35.48 -13.16 -2.91
CA LEU A 398 -36.66 -12.47 -3.46
C LEU A 398 -36.45 -10.95 -3.59
N ARG A 399 -35.52 -10.39 -2.82
CA ARG A 399 -35.16 -8.99 -2.80
C ARG A 399 -33.82 -8.72 -3.46
N LEU A 400 -33.23 -9.70 -4.16
CA LEU A 400 -31.87 -9.59 -4.67
C LEU A 400 -31.76 -8.61 -5.85
N THR A 401 -32.75 -8.65 -6.75
CA THR A 401 -32.79 -7.89 -7.99
C THR A 401 -34.23 -7.63 -8.39
N ASP A 402 -34.45 -6.58 -9.18
CA ASP A 402 -35.74 -6.31 -9.81
C ASP A 402 -35.92 -7.13 -11.11
N ASP A 403 -34.85 -7.69 -11.66
CA ASP A 403 -34.90 -8.58 -12.82
C ASP A 403 -35.19 -10.03 -12.40
N ARG A 404 -36.50 -10.35 -12.38
CA ARG A 404 -37.01 -11.69 -12.04
C ARG A 404 -36.56 -12.78 -13.01
N TRP A 405 -36.28 -12.43 -14.27
CA TRP A 405 -35.83 -13.41 -15.26
C TRP A 405 -34.40 -13.85 -14.97
N GLU A 406 -33.51 -12.89 -14.66
CA GLU A 406 -32.14 -13.21 -14.29
C GLU A 406 -32.06 -14.03 -12.99
N LEU A 407 -32.88 -13.70 -11.99
CA LEU A 407 -32.99 -14.49 -10.76
C LEU A 407 -33.47 -15.92 -11.06
N ALA A 408 -34.48 -16.07 -11.92
CA ALA A 408 -35.00 -17.38 -12.31
C ALA A 408 -33.95 -18.23 -13.05
N LEU A 409 -33.17 -17.62 -13.96
CA LEU A 409 -32.06 -18.29 -14.63
C LEU A 409 -30.97 -18.72 -13.64
N LEU A 410 -30.60 -17.84 -12.71
CA LEU A 410 -29.59 -18.14 -11.70
C LEU A 410 -30.03 -19.31 -10.81
N ALA A 411 -31.25 -19.26 -10.27
CA ALA A 411 -31.81 -20.29 -9.41
C ALA A 411 -31.95 -21.65 -10.11
N SER A 412 -32.28 -21.65 -11.41
CA SER A 412 -32.41 -22.87 -12.22
C SER A 412 -31.05 -23.48 -12.58
N ARG A 413 -30.02 -22.65 -12.79
CA ARG A 413 -28.66 -23.12 -13.16
C ARG A 413 -27.82 -23.51 -11.95
N ARG A 414 -28.05 -22.89 -10.80
CA ARG A 414 -27.24 -23.05 -9.58
C ARG A 414 -28.07 -23.69 -8.48
N ARG A 415 -27.84 -24.98 -8.22
CA ARG A 415 -28.61 -25.75 -7.25
C ARG A 415 -28.64 -25.11 -5.86
N VAL A 416 -27.52 -24.59 -5.36
CA VAL A 416 -27.44 -23.93 -4.04
C VAL A 416 -28.38 -22.71 -3.97
N VAL A 417 -28.45 -21.92 -5.05
CA VAL A 417 -29.35 -20.77 -5.14
C VAL A 417 -30.80 -21.23 -5.20
N GLY A 418 -31.09 -22.27 -5.99
CA GLY A 418 -32.43 -22.84 -6.09
C GLY A 418 -32.95 -23.40 -4.75
N ASP A 419 -32.11 -24.17 -4.05
CA ASP A 419 -32.45 -24.75 -2.74
C ASP A 419 -32.69 -23.66 -1.68
N ALA A 420 -31.89 -22.59 -1.71
CA ALA A 420 -32.07 -21.44 -0.84
C ALA A 420 -33.34 -20.63 -1.17
N LEU A 421 -33.66 -20.44 -2.45
CA LEU A 421 -34.88 -19.75 -2.88
C LEU A 421 -36.13 -20.52 -2.44
N GLU A 422 -36.13 -21.84 -2.62
CA GLU A 422 -37.21 -22.71 -2.19
C GLU A 422 -37.39 -22.69 -0.66
N ALA A 423 -36.29 -22.70 0.09
CA ALA A 423 -36.34 -22.57 1.56
C ALA A 423 -36.91 -21.22 2.00
N GLN A 424 -36.58 -20.12 1.31
CA GLN A 424 -37.15 -18.80 1.58
C GLN A 424 -38.63 -18.74 1.26
N TRP A 425 -39.06 -19.30 0.12
CA TRP A 425 -40.46 -19.37 -0.26
C TRP A 425 -41.31 -20.10 0.78
N ARG A 426 -40.79 -21.19 1.35
CA ARG A 426 -41.43 -21.91 2.45
C ARG A 426 -41.57 -21.08 3.72
N ALA A 427 -40.59 -20.24 4.02
CA ALA A 427 -40.54 -19.45 5.24
C ALA A 427 -41.39 -18.17 5.16
N ASP A 428 -41.51 -17.58 3.97
CA ASP A 428 -42.16 -16.28 3.75
C ASP A 428 -43.69 -16.36 3.91
N GLY A 429 -44.30 -17.54 3.71
CA GLY A 429 -45.71 -17.83 4.00
C GLY A 429 -46.75 -17.02 3.22
N GLY A 430 -46.32 -16.07 2.40
CA GLY A 430 -47.13 -15.17 1.60
C GLY A 430 -47.15 -15.55 0.11
N TRP A 431 -48.29 -15.28 -0.53
CA TRP A 431 -48.47 -15.38 -1.99
C TRP A 431 -48.83 -13.99 -2.53
N GLU A 432 -47.81 -13.24 -2.94
CA GLU A 432 -47.96 -11.89 -3.48
C GLU A 432 -47.77 -11.87 -5.01
N GLU A 433 -47.98 -10.69 -5.62
CA GLU A 433 -47.79 -10.52 -7.07
C GLU A 433 -46.33 -10.78 -7.48
N GLU A 434 -45.37 -10.50 -6.59
CA GLU A 434 -43.95 -10.76 -6.84
C GLU A 434 -43.65 -12.26 -6.93
N HIS A 435 -44.23 -13.07 -6.03
CA HIS A 435 -44.14 -14.53 -6.06
C HIS A 435 -44.77 -15.10 -7.34
N ARG A 436 -45.93 -14.57 -7.74
CA ARG A 436 -46.61 -14.96 -8.99
C ARG A 436 -45.74 -14.68 -10.21
N ALA A 437 -45.20 -13.47 -10.31
CA ALA A 437 -44.36 -13.06 -11.44
C ALA A 437 -43.08 -13.90 -11.49
N LEU A 438 -42.40 -14.10 -10.36
CA LEU A 438 -41.19 -14.91 -10.29
C LEU A 438 -41.45 -16.38 -10.65
N LEU A 439 -42.56 -16.97 -10.18
CA LEU A 439 -42.92 -18.35 -10.54
C LEU A 439 -43.07 -18.53 -12.05
N GLY A 440 -43.70 -17.56 -12.73
CA GLY A 440 -43.81 -17.58 -14.19
C GLY A 440 -42.43 -17.66 -14.86
N HIS A 441 -41.50 -16.79 -14.46
CA HIS A 441 -40.13 -16.80 -14.98
C HIS A 441 -39.38 -18.10 -14.65
N LEU A 442 -39.56 -18.66 -13.46
CA LEU A 442 -38.98 -19.96 -13.06
C LEU A 442 -39.47 -21.11 -13.94
N LEU A 443 -40.77 -21.16 -14.26
CA LEU A 443 -41.33 -22.20 -15.14
C LEU A 443 -40.82 -22.09 -16.58
N VAL A 444 -40.65 -20.85 -17.07
CA VAL A 444 -40.05 -20.61 -18.39
C VAL A 444 -38.58 -21.07 -18.41
N ALA A 445 -37.84 -20.84 -17.32
CA ALA A 445 -36.43 -21.24 -17.21
C ALA A 445 -36.25 -22.75 -17.05
N ASP A 446 -37.04 -23.39 -16.17
CA ASP A 446 -37.06 -24.83 -15.93
C ASP A 446 -38.42 -25.27 -15.37
N VAL A 447 -39.14 -26.10 -16.13
CA VAL A 447 -40.43 -26.69 -15.73
C VAL A 447 -40.34 -27.47 -14.41
N GLY A 448 -39.16 -27.99 -14.05
CA GLY A 448 -38.93 -28.69 -12.79
C GLY A 448 -39.28 -27.86 -11.55
N TRP A 449 -39.30 -26.53 -11.64
CA TRP A 449 -39.75 -25.65 -10.57
C TRP A 449 -41.21 -25.85 -10.17
N LEU A 450 -42.07 -26.33 -11.09
CA LEU A 450 -43.46 -26.64 -10.77
C LEU A 450 -43.51 -27.67 -9.64
N ALA A 451 -42.84 -28.81 -9.79
CA ALA A 451 -42.83 -29.86 -8.77
C ALA A 451 -42.19 -29.41 -7.44
N ARG A 452 -41.22 -28.49 -7.48
CA ARG A 452 -40.54 -27.97 -6.27
C ARG A 452 -41.44 -27.03 -5.46
N LEU A 453 -42.19 -26.16 -6.12
CA LEU A 453 -42.95 -25.08 -5.48
C LEU A 453 -44.45 -25.35 -5.41
N GLU A 454 -45.01 -26.27 -6.20
CA GLU A 454 -46.44 -26.60 -6.22
C GLU A 454 -47.05 -26.82 -4.83
N PRO A 455 -46.40 -27.50 -3.85
CA PRO A 455 -46.95 -27.63 -2.49
C PRO A 455 -47.11 -26.31 -1.72
N LEU A 456 -46.46 -25.24 -2.19
CA LEU A 456 -46.39 -23.92 -1.55
C LEU A 456 -47.25 -22.88 -2.27
N VAL A 457 -47.75 -23.20 -3.47
CA VAL A 457 -48.52 -22.27 -4.30
C VAL A 457 -50.02 -22.51 -4.10
N PRO A 458 -50.82 -21.47 -3.81
CA PRO A 458 -52.27 -21.61 -3.78
C PRO A 458 -52.82 -22.09 -5.13
N ALA A 459 -53.73 -23.06 -5.12
CA ALA A 459 -54.34 -23.61 -6.33
C ALA A 459 -54.98 -22.54 -7.23
N SER A 460 -55.54 -21.46 -6.65
CA SER A 460 -56.12 -20.34 -7.40
C SER A 460 -55.08 -19.48 -8.13
N GLY A 461 -53.80 -19.56 -7.76
CA GLY A 461 -52.70 -18.79 -8.32
C GLY A 461 -52.00 -19.44 -9.52
N LEU A 462 -52.13 -20.76 -9.69
CA LEU A 462 -51.41 -21.51 -10.74
C LEU A 462 -51.93 -21.27 -12.17
N PRO A 463 -53.25 -21.30 -12.46
CA PRO A 463 -53.75 -21.13 -13.82
C PRO A 463 -53.20 -19.89 -14.57
N PRO A 464 -53.23 -18.66 -14.01
CA PRO A 464 -52.71 -17.49 -14.71
C PRO A 464 -51.19 -17.55 -14.93
N VAL A 465 -50.44 -18.18 -14.02
CA VAL A 465 -48.98 -18.33 -14.14
C VAL A 465 -48.62 -19.35 -15.22
N LEU A 466 -49.32 -20.49 -15.25
CA LEU A 466 -49.14 -21.52 -16.27
C LEU A 466 -49.40 -20.97 -17.67
N ARG A 467 -50.49 -20.23 -17.85
CA ARG A 467 -50.80 -19.56 -19.11
C ARG A 467 -49.74 -18.52 -19.47
N TRP A 468 -49.33 -17.70 -18.52
CA TRP A 468 -48.29 -16.68 -18.75
C TRP A 468 -46.96 -17.31 -19.20
N ALA A 469 -46.56 -18.43 -18.61
CA ALA A 469 -45.35 -19.16 -18.95
C ALA A 469 -45.47 -19.83 -20.33
N ALA A 470 -46.59 -20.51 -20.59
CA ALA A 470 -46.85 -21.19 -21.86
C ALA A 470 -46.76 -20.25 -23.07
N LEU A 471 -47.26 -19.01 -22.95
CA LEU A 471 -47.16 -17.97 -23.99
C LEU A 471 -45.71 -17.56 -24.35
N ARG A 472 -44.73 -17.91 -23.51
CA ARG A 472 -43.31 -17.53 -23.67
C ARG A 472 -42.40 -18.71 -23.95
N MET A 473 -42.96 -19.92 -24.04
CA MET A 473 -42.22 -21.15 -24.29
C MET A 473 -42.32 -21.57 -25.76
N ASP A 474 -41.33 -22.32 -26.22
CA ASP A 474 -41.41 -22.99 -27.51
C ASP A 474 -42.26 -24.27 -27.42
N VAL A 475 -42.50 -24.92 -28.57
CA VAL A 475 -43.34 -26.13 -28.66
C VAL A 475 -42.88 -27.22 -27.67
N ALA A 476 -41.57 -27.42 -27.54
CA ALA A 476 -41.01 -28.43 -26.63
C ALA A 476 -41.19 -28.04 -25.16
N GLY A 477 -41.04 -26.76 -24.81
CA GLY A 477 -41.29 -26.22 -23.48
C GLY A 477 -42.75 -26.34 -23.07
N VAL A 478 -43.69 -25.99 -23.96
CA VAL A 478 -45.14 -26.13 -23.74
C VAL A 478 -45.52 -27.60 -23.53
N GLU A 479 -45.00 -28.52 -24.34
CA GLU A 479 -45.23 -29.96 -24.17
C GLU A 479 -44.72 -30.47 -22.81
N LYS A 480 -43.51 -30.07 -22.42
CA LYS A 480 -42.93 -30.43 -21.11
C LYS A 480 -43.74 -29.86 -19.95
N LEU A 481 -44.17 -28.59 -20.03
CA LEU A 481 -44.97 -27.96 -19.01
C LEU A 481 -46.34 -28.63 -18.88
N ALA A 482 -46.99 -28.95 -20.01
CA ALA A 482 -48.28 -29.62 -20.02
C ALA A 482 -48.19 -31.03 -19.40
N ALA A 483 -47.14 -31.79 -19.73
CA ALA A 483 -46.89 -33.08 -19.12
C ALA A 483 -46.62 -32.97 -17.60
N ALA A 484 -45.86 -31.96 -17.16
CA ALA A 484 -45.58 -31.72 -15.75
C ALA A 484 -46.85 -31.37 -14.95
N VAL A 485 -47.74 -30.53 -15.50
CA VAL A 485 -49.04 -30.21 -14.87
C VAL A 485 -49.93 -31.46 -14.79
N ALA A 486 -50.02 -32.23 -15.88
CA ALA A 486 -50.90 -33.40 -15.96
C ALA A 486 -50.49 -34.58 -15.06
N VAL A 487 -49.24 -34.61 -14.58
CA VAL A 487 -48.70 -35.66 -13.68
C VAL A 487 -48.43 -35.14 -12.26
N GLY A 488 -48.46 -33.81 -12.06
CA GLY A 488 -48.17 -33.15 -10.78
C GLY A 488 -49.27 -33.31 -9.73
N ALA A 489 -49.10 -32.66 -8.58
CA ALA A 489 -50.08 -32.70 -7.49
C ALA A 489 -51.41 -32.02 -7.85
N THR A 490 -51.40 -31.16 -8.88
CA THR A 490 -52.57 -30.48 -9.46
C THR A 490 -53.19 -31.21 -10.64
N ALA A 491 -52.78 -32.45 -10.93
CA ALA A 491 -53.41 -33.28 -11.94
C ALA A 491 -54.92 -33.48 -11.68
N GLY A 492 -55.71 -33.57 -12.76
CA GLY A 492 -57.16 -33.74 -12.69
C GLY A 492 -57.96 -32.43 -12.69
N GLN A 493 -57.28 -31.29 -12.89
CA GLN A 493 -57.92 -29.96 -12.96
C GLN A 493 -58.13 -29.48 -14.41
N GLY A 494 -57.60 -30.20 -15.40
CA GLY A 494 -57.66 -29.86 -16.83
C GLY A 494 -56.80 -28.68 -17.25
N TRP A 495 -55.90 -28.21 -16.38
CA TRP A 495 -55.08 -27.04 -16.64
C TRP A 495 -53.99 -27.30 -17.67
N ALA A 496 -53.51 -28.53 -17.81
CA ALA A 496 -52.52 -28.87 -18.83
C ALA A 496 -53.07 -28.60 -20.24
N LEU A 497 -54.34 -28.95 -20.47
CA LEU A 497 -55.00 -28.72 -21.75
C LEU A 497 -55.46 -27.27 -21.91
N ARG A 498 -56.14 -26.71 -20.89
CA ARG A 498 -56.79 -25.38 -20.97
C ARG A 498 -55.81 -24.22 -20.87
N GLU A 499 -54.91 -24.24 -19.88
CA GLU A 499 -54.03 -23.11 -19.56
C GLU A 499 -52.66 -23.23 -20.24
N VAL A 500 -52.15 -24.45 -20.46
CA VAL A 500 -50.82 -24.66 -21.07
C VAL A 500 -50.92 -24.87 -22.58
N VAL A 501 -51.53 -25.97 -23.05
CA VAL A 501 -51.54 -26.29 -24.48
C VAL A 501 -52.35 -25.29 -25.29
N PHE A 502 -53.64 -25.08 -24.96
CA PHE A 502 -54.45 -24.08 -25.67
C PHE A 502 -54.13 -22.64 -25.26
N GLY A 503 -53.67 -22.43 -24.03
CA GLY A 503 -53.26 -21.11 -23.54
C GLY A 503 -51.93 -20.60 -24.11
N SER A 504 -51.10 -21.46 -24.72
CA SER A 504 -49.83 -21.08 -25.36
C SER A 504 -49.96 -20.29 -26.66
N GLU A 505 -51.14 -20.30 -27.28
CA GLU A 505 -51.39 -19.67 -28.59
C GLU A 505 -50.43 -20.12 -29.72
N LEU A 506 -49.85 -21.32 -29.58
CA LEU A 506 -49.04 -21.95 -30.63
C LEU A 506 -49.88 -22.20 -31.90
N PRO A 507 -49.25 -22.23 -33.10
CA PRO A 507 -49.93 -22.57 -34.33
C PRO A 507 -50.65 -23.92 -34.23
N ALA A 508 -51.83 -24.04 -34.84
CA ALA A 508 -52.67 -25.23 -34.76
C ALA A 508 -51.93 -26.55 -35.09
N ARG A 509 -51.00 -26.52 -36.06
CA ARG A 509 -50.16 -27.66 -36.41
C ARG A 509 -49.26 -28.14 -35.26
N ASP A 510 -48.76 -27.22 -34.45
CA ASP A 510 -47.81 -27.51 -33.36
C ASP A 510 -48.59 -28.01 -32.14
N VAL A 511 -49.77 -27.42 -31.88
CA VAL A 511 -50.74 -27.93 -30.90
C VAL A 511 -51.19 -29.35 -31.28
N ASP A 512 -51.55 -29.59 -32.53
CA ASP A 512 -51.94 -30.92 -33.00
C ASP A 512 -50.81 -31.95 -32.84
N ALA A 513 -49.56 -31.54 -33.02
CA ALA A 513 -48.40 -32.40 -32.82
C ALA A 513 -48.19 -32.76 -31.33
N ILE A 514 -48.37 -31.80 -30.41
CA ILE A 514 -48.33 -32.04 -28.96
C ILE A 514 -49.46 -32.98 -28.54
N LEU A 515 -50.68 -32.71 -29.00
CA LEU A 515 -51.83 -33.60 -28.76
C LEU A 515 -51.56 -35.00 -29.34
N GLY A 516 -51.00 -35.10 -30.54
CA GLY A 516 -50.65 -36.40 -31.14
C GLY A 516 -49.76 -37.28 -30.26
N ARG A 517 -48.86 -36.68 -29.46
CA ARG A 517 -47.94 -37.40 -28.57
C ARG A 517 -48.49 -37.62 -27.16
N SER A 518 -49.26 -36.68 -26.63
CA SER A 518 -49.60 -36.61 -25.19
C SER A 518 -51.10 -36.58 -24.89
N LEU A 519 -51.98 -36.73 -25.89
CA LEU A 519 -53.43 -36.57 -25.74
C LEU A 519 -54.07 -37.44 -24.65
N ALA A 520 -53.65 -38.70 -24.49
CA ALA A 520 -54.20 -39.56 -23.44
C ALA A 520 -53.94 -38.97 -22.03
N LEU A 521 -52.71 -38.52 -21.78
CA LEU A 521 -52.31 -37.90 -20.53
C LEU A 521 -53.10 -36.60 -20.26
N LEU A 522 -53.24 -35.75 -21.28
CA LEU A 522 -53.92 -34.46 -21.15
C LEU A 522 -55.44 -34.60 -20.95
N LEU A 523 -56.07 -35.63 -21.52
CA LEU A 523 -57.50 -35.91 -21.30
C LEU A 523 -57.76 -36.48 -19.90
N VAL A 524 -56.84 -37.30 -19.38
CA VAL A 524 -56.92 -37.77 -17.98
C VAL A 524 -56.81 -36.58 -17.01
N ASP A 525 -55.92 -35.62 -17.28
CA ASP A 525 -55.86 -34.37 -16.52
C ASP A 525 -57.18 -33.57 -16.61
N ASP A 526 -57.84 -33.55 -17.77
CA ASP A 526 -59.16 -32.89 -17.95
C ASP A 526 -60.34 -33.68 -17.36
N GLY A 527 -60.07 -34.76 -16.61
CA GLY A 527 -61.06 -35.54 -15.86
C GLY A 527 -61.70 -36.69 -16.63
N TRP A 528 -61.14 -37.08 -17.79
CA TRP A 528 -61.63 -38.24 -18.53
C TRP A 528 -61.18 -39.56 -17.89
N PRO A 529 -62.02 -40.61 -17.91
CA PRO A 529 -61.58 -41.95 -17.54
C PRO A 529 -60.39 -42.42 -18.40
N ALA A 530 -59.37 -43.01 -17.78
CA ALA A 530 -58.12 -43.40 -18.44
C ALA A 530 -58.35 -44.29 -19.68
N ASP A 531 -59.21 -45.31 -19.56
CA ASP A 531 -59.52 -46.22 -20.66
C ASP A 531 -60.12 -45.49 -21.88
N LEU A 532 -60.94 -44.46 -21.64
CA LEU A 532 -61.55 -43.65 -22.69
C LEU A 532 -60.54 -42.68 -23.32
N ALA A 533 -59.71 -42.04 -22.50
CA ALA A 533 -58.64 -41.16 -22.96
C ALA A 533 -57.63 -41.92 -23.85
N GLU A 534 -57.22 -43.12 -23.43
CA GLU A 534 -56.32 -43.99 -24.20
C GLU A 534 -56.96 -44.53 -25.48
N SER A 535 -58.23 -44.94 -25.43
CA SER A 535 -58.96 -45.38 -26.63
C SER A 535 -59.08 -44.23 -27.64
N PHE A 536 -59.38 -43.02 -27.17
CA PHE A 536 -59.50 -41.84 -28.02
C PHE A 536 -58.15 -41.45 -28.65
N ALA A 537 -57.07 -41.40 -27.85
CA ALA A 537 -55.74 -41.11 -28.36
C ALA A 537 -55.26 -42.13 -29.40
N ARG A 538 -55.51 -43.43 -29.19
CA ARG A 538 -55.20 -44.50 -30.16
C ARG A 538 -55.98 -44.35 -31.47
N SER A 539 -57.26 -43.98 -31.39
CA SER A 539 -58.10 -43.78 -32.59
C SER A 539 -57.63 -42.62 -33.47
N ARG A 540 -57.00 -41.60 -32.86
CA ARG A 540 -56.44 -40.43 -33.55
C ARG A 540 -55.11 -40.75 -34.26
N GLY A 541 -54.25 -41.59 -33.67
CA GLY A 541 -52.98 -42.01 -34.28
C GLY A 541 -53.13 -43.00 -35.45
N ALA A 542 -54.22 -43.77 -35.49
CA ALA A 542 -54.49 -44.75 -36.55
C ALA A 542 -54.97 -44.13 -37.88
N ALA A 543 -55.27 -42.82 -37.91
CA ALA A 543 -55.77 -42.15 -39.10
C ALA A 543 -54.69 -41.84 -40.16
N ASP A 544 -53.41 -41.72 -39.78
CA ASP A 544 -52.31 -41.43 -40.70
C ASP A 544 -51.67 -42.68 -41.35
N ASP A 545 -52.00 -43.89 -40.87
CA ASP A 545 -51.41 -45.17 -41.33
C ASP A 545 -52.40 -46.05 -42.13
N VAL A 546 -53.35 -45.43 -42.84
CA VAL A 546 -54.25 -46.15 -43.75
C VAL A 546 -53.66 -46.20 -45.17
N PRO A 547 -53.36 -47.37 -45.76
CA PRO A 547 -52.89 -47.45 -47.14
C PRO A 547 -54.01 -47.01 -48.08
N ARG A 548 -53.76 -45.92 -48.83
CA ARG A 548 -54.66 -45.37 -49.86
C ARG A 548 -55.09 -46.48 -50.83
N ARG A 549 -56.32 -46.98 -50.68
CA ARG A 549 -56.98 -47.82 -51.71
C ARG A 549 -57.08 -47.01 -53.01
N ARG A 550 -56.28 -47.40 -54.01
CA ARG A 550 -56.45 -47.02 -55.42
C ARG A 550 -57.90 -47.30 -55.84
N ARG A 551 -58.71 -46.26 -56.02
CA ARG A 551 -59.92 -46.35 -56.85
C ARG A 551 -59.47 -46.51 -58.30
N ARG A 552 -59.74 -47.69 -58.86
CA ARG A 552 -59.69 -47.94 -60.30
C ARG A 552 -61.04 -47.49 -60.89
N ARG A 553 -60.95 -46.79 -62.03
CA ARG A 553 -62.06 -46.32 -62.88
C ARG A 553 -63.14 -47.39 -63.08
N ASP A 554 -64.40 -46.92 -63.12
CA ASP A 554 -65.13 -46.79 -64.39
C ASP A 554 -65.78 -45.41 -64.47
#